data_AF-A0A2E2VXQ1-F1
#
_entry.id   AF-A0A2E2VXQ1-F1
#
_cell.length_a   1.000
_cell.length_b   1.000
_cell.length_c   1.000
_cell.angle_alpha   90.00
_cell.angle_beta   90.00
_cell.angle_gamma   90.00
#
_symmetry.space_group_name_H-M   'P 1'
#
loop_
_entity.id
_entity.type
_entity.pdbx_description
1 polymer ?
#
loop_
_entity_poly.entity_id
_entity_poly.type
_entity_poly.pdbx_seq_one_letter_code
_entity_poly.pdbx_strand_id
1 'polypeptide(L)' 'MEIVISLLMFLGQPNHDVLKEHLYVQDQKMATCLKMKRLAERTSSARYQCAKVKAVVVVDEYSGEKKITSIASMD' A
#
# COMPACT_ATOMS: atom_id res chain seq x y z
N MET A 1 -8.47 1.62 -14.21
CA MET A 1 -7.17 1.47 -13.51
C MET A 1 -6.54 2.84 -13.40
N GLU A 2 -6.08 3.19 -12.21
CA GLU A 2 -5.57 4.52 -11.87
C GLU A 2 -4.18 4.40 -11.24
N ILE A 3 -3.35 5.44 -11.35
CA ILE A 3 -2.05 5.51 -10.68
C ILE A 3 -2.28 6.13 -9.31
N VAL A 4 -1.97 5.36 -8.26
CA VAL A 4 -2.27 5.74 -6.88
C VAL A 4 -1.06 5.51 -5.98
N ILE A 5 -0.97 6.29 -4.91
CA ILE A 5 0.01 6.06 -3.85
C ILE A 5 -0.53 4.97 -2.94
N SER A 6 0.27 3.92 -2.78
CA SER A 6 -0.03 2.78 -1.93
C SER A 6 1.08 2.53 -0.93
N LEU A 7 0.70 2.10 0.27
CA LEU A 7 1.60 1.46 1.21
C LEU A 7 1.52 -0.05 1.00
N LEU A 8 2.65 -0.68 0.73
CA LEU A 8 2.78 -2.09 0.44
C LEU A 8 3.48 -2.76 1.62
N MET A 9 2.95 -3.90 2.06
CA MET A 9 3.57 -4.74 3.08
C MET A 9 4.09 -6.02 2.44
N PHE A 10 5.37 -6.29 2.66
CA PHE A 10 6.03 -7.50 2.25
C PHE A 10 6.36 -8.34 3.49
N LEU A 11 6.07 -9.63 3.40
CA LEU A 11 6.47 -10.63 4.38
C LEU A 11 7.29 -11.69 3.67
N GLY A 12 8.46 -12.01 4.23
CA GLY A 12 9.34 -13.01 3.65
C GLY A 12 10.78 -12.87 4.08
N GLN A 13 11.62 -13.71 3.47
CA GLN A 13 13.07 -13.59 3.51
C GLN A 13 13.54 -12.65 2.40
N PRO A 14 14.73 -12.03 2.51
CA PRO A 14 15.24 -11.00 1.59
C PRO A 14 15.11 -11.28 0.08
N ASN A 15 15.07 -12.56 -0.32
CA ASN A 15 15.01 -12.99 -1.73
C ASN A 15 13.64 -13.56 -2.15
N HIS A 16 12.68 -13.64 -1.23
CA HIS A 16 11.33 -14.16 -1.42
C HIS A 16 10.30 -13.28 -0.69
N ASP A 17 10.50 -11.97 -0.72
CA ASP A 17 9.54 -11.01 -0.16
C ASP A 17 8.24 -11.09 -0.98
N VAL A 18 7.19 -11.64 -0.37
CA VAL A 18 5.87 -11.75 -1.00
C VAL A 18 5.04 -10.53 -0.58
N LEU A 19 4.50 -9.81 -1.56
CA LEU A 19 3.51 -8.77 -1.30
C LEU A 19 2.31 -9.42 -0.59
N LYS A 20 2.09 -9.05 0.66
CA LYS A 20 1.00 -9.61 1.46
C LYS A 20 -0.19 -8.68 1.55
N GLU A 21 0.05 -7.38 1.69
CA GLU A 21 -1.02 -6.39 1.80
C GLU A 21 -0.69 -5.12 1.00
N HIS A 22 -1.76 -4.47 0.54
CA HIS A 22 -1.72 -3.18 -0.12
C HIS A 22 -2.78 -2.25 0.46
N LEU A 23 -2.35 -1.07 0.89
CA LEU A 23 -3.21 -0.07 1.50
C LEU A 23 -3.29 1.18 0.62
N TYR A 24 -4.51 1.58 0.28
CA TYR A 24 -4.78 2.84 -0.40
C TYR A 24 -4.56 4.02 0.54
N VAL A 25 -3.69 4.95 0.17
CA VAL A 25 -3.44 6.16 0.97
C VAL A 25 -4.51 7.21 0.65
N GLN A 26 -5.46 7.45 1.57
CA GLN A 26 -6.67 8.22 1.26
C GLN A 26 -6.41 9.62 0.66
N ASP A 27 -5.44 10.36 1.19
CA ASP A 27 -5.10 11.70 0.72
C ASP A 27 -4.19 11.72 -0.51
N GLN A 28 -3.75 10.54 -0.98
CA GLN A 28 -2.84 10.36 -2.11
C GLN A 28 -1.56 11.20 -2.00
N LYS A 29 -1.05 11.42 -0.78
CA LYS A 29 0.22 12.12 -0.53
C LYS A 29 1.33 11.16 -0.12
N MET A 30 2.49 11.31 -0.75
CA MET A 30 3.68 10.50 -0.42
C MET A 30 4.15 10.75 1.03
N ALA A 31 4.02 11.99 1.52
CA ALA A 31 4.37 12.32 2.90
C ALA A 31 3.54 11.50 3.92
N THR A 32 2.25 11.32 3.65
CA THR A 32 1.34 10.53 4.47
C THR A 32 1.70 9.05 4.41
N CYS A 33 1.99 8.52 3.22
CA CYS A 33 2.51 7.16 3.07
C CYS A 33 3.77 6.92 3.90
N LEU A 34 4.77 7.82 3.79
CA LEU A 34 6.03 7.70 4.53
C LEU A 34 5.82 7.78 6.06
N LYS A 35 4.87 8.59 6.52
CA LYS A 35 4.51 8.64 7.95
C LYS A 35 3.89 7.32 8.41
N MET A 36 2.96 6.75 7.63
CA MET A 36 2.33 5.46 7.93
C MET A 36 3.36 4.32 7.91
N LYS A 37 4.23 4.30 6.89
CA LYS A 37 5.36 3.36 6.79
C LYS A 37 6.20 3.35 8.08
N ARG A 38 6.66 4.53 8.52
CA ARG A 38 7.47 4.66 9.75
C ARG A 38 6.74 4.21 11.01
N LEU A 39 5.43 4.32 11.06
CA LEU A 39 4.64 3.81 12.19
C LEU A 39 4.57 2.28 12.13
N ALA A 40 4.25 1.72 10.96
CA ALA A 40 4.12 0.28 10.76
C ALA A 40 5.43 -0.48 11.02
N GLU A 41 6.56 0.05 10.55
CA GLU A 41 7.91 -0.51 10.78
C GLU A 41 8.35 -0.42 12.25
N ARG A 42 7.77 0.50 13.04
CA ARG A 42 8.04 0.57 14.48
C ARG A 42 7.22 -0.43 15.29
N THR A 43 6.07 -0.85 14.79
CA THR A 43 5.14 -1.74 15.49
C THR A 43 5.19 -3.19 14.99
N SER A 44 5.91 -3.46 13.91
CA SER A 44 5.98 -4.78 13.29
C SER A 44 7.35 -5.05 12.68
N SER A 45 7.68 -6.32 12.51
CA SER A 45 8.91 -6.79 11.87
C SER A 45 8.79 -6.95 10.34
N ALA A 46 7.67 -6.49 9.75
CA ALA A 46 7.43 -6.58 8.31
C ALA A 46 8.14 -5.45 7.54
N ARG A 47 8.43 -5.70 6.26
CA ARG A 47 9.00 -4.68 5.38
C ARG A 47 7.89 -3.90 4.71
N TYR A 48 7.96 -2.57 4.77
CA TYR A 48 6.98 -1.70 4.13
C TYR A 48 7.61 -0.85 3.03
N GLN A 49 6.86 -0.66 1.94
CA GLN A 49 7.28 0.19 0.82
C GLN A 49 6.15 1.12 0.39
N CYS A 50 6.48 2.39 0.23
CA CYS A 50 5.61 3.35 -0.43
C CYS A 50 5.94 3.35 -1.91
N ALA A 51 4.92 3.14 -2.74
CA ALA A 51 5.08 3.12 -4.20
C ALA A 51 3.90 3.81 -4.88
N LYS A 52 4.15 4.30 -6.10
CA LYS A 52 3.08 4.62 -7.04
C LYS A 52 2.78 3.33 -7.79
N VAL A 53 1.52 2.91 -7.75
CA VAL A 53 1.09 1.65 -8.33
C VAL A 53 -0.07 1.89 -9.27
N LYS A 54 -0.09 1.17 -10.39
CA LYS A 54 -1.25 1.14 -11.28
C LYS A 54 -2.21 0.10 -10.72
N ALA A 55 -3.35 0.55 -10.19
CA ALA A 55 -4.25 -0.31 -9.43
C ALA A 55 -5.72 -0.14 -9.86
N VAL A 56 -6.53 -1.13 -9.51
CA VAL A 56 -7.99 -1.02 -9.49
C VAL A 56 -8.41 -0.56 -8.11
N VAL A 57 -9.09 0.57 -8.06
CA VAL A 57 -9.62 1.17 -6.83
C VAL A 57 -11.13 1.05 -6.84
N VAL A 58 -11.70 0.59 -5.75
CA VAL A 58 -13.13 0.54 -5.50
C VAL A 58 -13.47 1.37 -4.28
N VAL A 59 -14.68 1.90 -4.21
CA VAL A 59 -15.21 2.50 -2.99
C VAL A 59 -15.77 1.36 -2.17
N ASP A 60 -15.31 1.23 -0.92
CA ASP A 60 -15.92 0.32 0.03
C ASP A 60 -17.31 0.86 0.39
N GLU A 61 -18.35 0.10 0.08
CA GLU A 61 -19.74 0.51 0.32
C GLU A 61 -20.08 0.67 1.81
N TYR A 62 -19.32 0.03 2.70
CA TYR A 62 -19.55 0.12 4.14
C TYR A 62 -18.83 1.31 4.78
N SER A 63 -17.58 1.58 4.39
CA SER A 63 -16.82 2.69 4.98
C SER A 63 -16.87 3.99 4.16
N GLY A 64 -17.29 3.93 2.90
CA GLY A 64 -17.21 5.03 1.95
C GLY A 64 -15.78 5.36 1.51
N GLU A 65 -14.78 4.59 1.97
CA GLU A 65 -13.37 4.84 1.67
C GLU A 65 -12.92 4.12 0.41
N LYS A 66 -11.92 4.67 -0.26
CA LYS A 66 -11.31 4.02 -1.41
C LYS A 66 -10.37 2.89 -0.96
N LYS A 67 -10.45 1.73 -1.60
CA LYS A 67 -9.58 0.57 -1.37
C LYS A 67 -9.01 0.06 -2.69
N ILE A 68 -7.78 -0.45 -2.64
CA ILE A 68 -7.16 -1.14 -3.77
C ILE A 68 -7.64 -2.60 -3.75
N THR A 69 -8.18 -3.08 -4.86
CA THR A 69 -8.58 -4.49 -5.02
C THR A 69 -7.51 -5.31 -5.72
N SER A 70 -6.78 -4.70 -6.65
CA SER A 70 -5.70 -5.36 -7.38
C SER A 70 -4.67 -4.35 -7.88
N ILE A 71 -3.41 -4.78 -7.96
CA ILE A 71 -2.29 -4.02 -8.51
C ILE A 71 -1.87 -4.68 -9.82
N ALA A 72 -1.88 -3.90 -10.90
CA ALA A 72 -1.49 -4.36 -12.24
C ALA A 72 0.03 -4.23 -12.47
N SER A 73 0.64 -3.15 -11.99
CA SER A 73 2.09 -2.93 -12.05
C SER A 73 2.55 -1.93 -10.99
N MET A 74 3.83 -2.01 -10.64
CA MET A 74 4.52 -1.08 -9.73
C MET A 74 5.66 -0.42 -10.50
N ASP A 75 5.79 0.90 -10.38
CA ASP A 75 6.94 1.67 -10.89
C ASP A 75 7.99 1.88 -9.79
#